data_AF-A0A6B1EHX4-F1
#
_entry.id   AF-A0A6B1EHX4-F1
#
_cell.length_a   1.000
_cell.length_b   1.000
_cell.length_c   1.000
_cell.angle_alpha   90.00
_cell.angle_beta   90.00
_cell.angle_gamma   90.00
#
_symmetry.space_group_name_H-M   'P 1'
#
loop_
_entity.id
_entity.type
_entity.pdbx_description
1 polymer ?
#
loop_
_entity_poly.entity_id
_entity_poly.type
_entity_poly.pdbx_seq_one_letter_code
_entity_poly.pdbx_strand_id
1 'polypeptide(L)'
;MMRRVKIIIGAIVAVAVLAVVAVAVYLLTRGEAPEAVDLETTVARLEATETTDDSTSEPSADATTDTSTDTPAGDAATGDGEDAGTASSAAETASDDGTADDGAADVSAGTEVGTETATAGQTVDASAGLAGVWTVEVAEDPGDLQGEPTVSFAGFRVDEVLNNIGDFTAVGRTARVSGSIELSDTALVAATVEVQMGTLHTDNSFRDGRIYQALNTSAFPLATFTLAEPVDLPAGMADGEAFSGSAEGDLTIKGVTNRVAFDLQAQLVGDRIVAVGSSDVLFSDYGVTAPTAPIVVSVEDHGIMEFQLLFTR
;
A
#
# COMPACT_ATOMS: atom_id res chain seq x y z
N MET A 1 -31.40 32.46 34.57
CA MET A 1 -30.82 31.44 33.65
C MET A 1 -30.14 32.03 32.42
N MET A 2 -30.85 32.79 31.57
CA MET A 2 -30.40 33.21 30.22
C MET A 2 -28.99 33.83 30.09
N ARG A 3 -28.49 34.61 31.08
CA ARG A 3 -27.13 35.21 31.00
C ARG A 3 -26.00 34.17 31.00
N ARG A 4 -26.13 33.04 31.70
CA ARG A 4 -25.06 32.01 31.75
C ARG A 4 -24.99 31.21 30.44
N VAL A 5 -26.14 30.93 29.82
CA VAL A 5 -26.23 30.25 28.53
C VAL A 5 -25.54 31.05 27.42
N LYS A 6 -25.73 32.38 27.38
CA LYS A 6 -25.06 33.25 26.40
C LYS A 6 -23.53 33.26 26.54
N ILE A 7 -23.00 33.16 27.76
CA ILE A 7 -21.55 33.10 28.01
C ILE A 7 -20.98 31.75 27.54
N ILE A 8 -21.69 30.65 27.81
CA ILE A 8 -21.28 29.30 27.36
C ILE A 8 -21.27 29.22 25.82
N ILE A 9 -22.32 29.71 25.15
CA ILE A 9 -22.37 29.76 23.68
C ILE A 9 -21.24 30.63 23.12
N GLY A 10 -20.99 31.81 23.72
CA GLY A 10 -19.87 32.67 23.31
C GLY A 10 -18.50 32.01 23.46
N ALA A 11 -18.29 31.23 24.52
CA ALA A 11 -17.06 30.48 24.73
C ALA A 11 -16.88 29.35 23.71
N ILE A 12 -17.95 28.60 23.40
CA ILE A 12 -17.92 27.54 22.38
C ILE A 12 -17.60 28.12 20.99
N VAL A 13 -18.22 29.26 20.63
CA VAL A 13 -17.93 29.94 19.36
C VAL A 13 -16.48 30.47 19.34
N ALA A 14 -15.97 31.02 20.44
CA ALA A 14 -14.58 31.48 20.50
C ALA A 14 -13.57 30.33 20.36
N VAL A 15 -13.85 29.16 20.97
CA VAL A 15 -13.02 27.95 20.82
C VAL A 15 -13.07 27.41 19.39
N ALA A 16 -14.26 27.40 18.75
CA ALA A 16 -14.39 27.00 17.34
C ALA A 16 -13.62 27.94 16.40
N VAL A 17 -13.69 29.26 16.62
CA VAL A 17 -12.91 30.25 15.84
C VAL A 17 -11.41 30.07 16.06
N LEU A 18 -10.95 29.85 17.31
CA LEU A 18 -9.54 29.58 17.59
C LEU A 18 -9.05 28.27 16.96
N ALA A 19 -9.88 27.22 16.92
CA ALA A 19 -9.55 25.98 16.23
C ALA A 19 -9.43 26.19 14.71
N VAL A 20 -10.34 26.95 14.09
CA VAL A 20 -10.25 27.30 12.67
C VAL A 20 -9.01 28.15 12.36
N VAL A 21 -8.68 29.12 13.21
CA VAL A 21 -7.44 29.93 13.06
C VAL A 21 -6.19 29.06 13.25
N ALA A 22 -6.18 28.13 14.21
CA ALA A 22 -5.07 27.21 14.40
C ALA A 22 -4.90 26.25 13.20
N VAL A 23 -5.99 25.74 12.62
CA VAL A 23 -5.96 24.93 11.40
C VAL A 23 -5.50 25.76 10.19
N ALA A 24 -5.91 27.02 10.07
CA ALA A 24 -5.45 27.91 9.00
C ALA A 24 -3.94 28.23 9.14
N VAL A 25 -3.45 28.47 10.36
CA VAL A 25 -2.00 28.67 10.62
C VAL A 25 -1.21 27.38 10.38
N TYR A 26 -1.77 26.22 10.71
CA TYR A 26 -1.18 24.92 10.41
C TYR A 26 -1.07 24.66 8.90
N LEU A 27 -2.14 24.94 8.14
CA LEU A 27 -2.13 24.90 6.68
C LEU A 27 -1.10 25.87 6.08
N LEU A 28 -0.96 27.08 6.65
CA LEU A 28 0.04 28.08 6.24
C LEU A 28 1.50 27.72 6.61
N THR A 29 1.75 26.58 7.26
CA THR A 29 3.09 26.18 7.73
C THR A 29 3.53 24.77 7.30
N ARG A 30 2.75 24.07 6.47
CA ARG A 30 3.22 22.92 5.70
C ARG A 30 3.56 23.35 4.27
N GLY A 31 4.59 22.72 3.70
CA GLY A 31 5.24 23.15 2.47
C GLY A 31 4.46 22.82 1.19
N GLU A 32 5.13 23.02 0.05
CA GLU A 32 4.63 22.60 -1.26
C GLU A 32 4.20 21.12 -1.25
N ALA A 33 3.17 20.82 -2.03
CA ALA A 33 2.71 19.45 -2.24
C ALA A 33 3.84 18.60 -2.83
N PRO A 34 3.92 17.30 -2.50
CA PRO A 34 4.93 16.42 -3.07
C PRO A 34 4.88 16.45 -4.60
N GLU A 35 6.05 16.25 -5.21
CA GLU A 35 6.18 16.15 -6.65
C GLU A 35 5.29 15.01 -7.19
N ALA A 36 4.85 15.19 -8.44
CA ALA A 36 4.09 14.17 -9.15
C ALA A 36 4.99 12.95 -9.41
N VAL A 37 4.37 11.78 -9.59
CA VAL A 37 5.13 10.54 -9.83
C VAL A 37 5.92 10.63 -11.14
N ASP A 38 7.20 10.27 -11.10
CA ASP A 38 8.13 10.31 -12.22
C ASP A 38 8.99 9.04 -12.25
N LEU A 39 9.12 8.40 -13.41
CA LEU A 39 9.78 7.10 -13.53
C LEU A 39 11.29 7.18 -13.27
N GLU A 40 11.97 8.17 -13.86
CA GLU A 40 13.42 8.35 -13.74
C GLU A 40 13.82 8.54 -12.27
N THR A 41 13.09 9.41 -11.57
CA THR A 41 13.27 9.70 -10.15
C THR A 41 12.95 8.52 -9.25
N THR A 42 11.96 7.68 -9.59
CA THR A 42 11.64 6.46 -8.84
C THR A 42 12.72 5.40 -9.01
N VAL A 43 13.12 5.09 -10.25
CA VAL A 43 14.13 4.07 -10.55
C VAL A 43 15.48 4.40 -9.91
N ALA A 44 15.97 5.64 -10.07
CA ALA A 44 17.24 6.07 -9.50
C ALA A 44 17.30 5.93 -7.96
N ARG A 45 16.16 6.02 -7.26
CA ARG A 45 16.07 5.85 -5.80
C ARG A 45 16.01 4.39 -5.37
N LEU A 46 15.43 3.52 -6.20
CA LEU A 46 15.45 2.06 -5.96
C LEU A 46 16.89 1.54 -6.03
N GLU A 47 17.60 1.83 -7.12
CA GLU A 47 19.01 1.44 -7.30
C GLU A 47 19.93 1.98 -6.18
N ALA A 48 19.69 3.21 -5.72
CA ALA A 48 20.42 3.80 -4.59
C ALA A 48 20.14 3.10 -3.24
N THR A 49 18.92 2.59 -3.05
CA THR A 49 18.54 1.85 -1.84
C THR A 49 19.23 0.49 -1.82
N GLU A 50 19.24 -0.23 -2.94
CA GLU A 50 19.89 -1.55 -3.09
C GLU A 50 21.41 -1.47 -2.90
N THR A 51 22.05 -0.41 -3.40
CA THR A 51 23.49 -0.16 -3.21
C THR A 51 23.88 0.04 -1.73
N THR A 52 22.92 0.42 -0.87
CA THR A 52 23.19 0.70 0.54
C THR A 52 23.26 -0.58 1.40
N ASP A 53 22.54 -1.64 1.02
CA ASP A 53 22.48 -2.89 1.80
C ASP A 53 23.74 -3.77 1.60
N ASP A 54 24.26 -3.84 0.36
CA ASP A 54 25.48 -4.61 0.02
C ASP A 54 26.77 -4.07 0.69
N SER A 55 26.73 -2.85 1.23
CA SER A 55 27.88 -2.22 1.90
C SER A 55 28.12 -2.69 3.35
N THR A 56 27.28 -3.58 3.92
CA THR A 56 27.45 -4.09 5.29
C THR A 56 28.08 -5.49 5.32
N SER A 57 29.30 -5.64 4.79
CA SER A 57 30.11 -6.87 4.96
C SER A 57 31.63 -6.66 4.81
N GLU A 58 32.24 -5.81 5.64
CA GLU A 58 33.68 -5.91 5.95
C GLU A 58 33.91 -6.55 7.33
N PRO A 59 34.60 -7.71 7.43
CA PRO A 59 34.90 -8.34 8.70
C PRO A 59 36.06 -7.62 9.41
N SER A 60 35.75 -6.89 10.48
CA SER A 60 36.79 -6.34 11.37
C SER A 60 37.49 -7.46 12.15
N ALA A 61 38.57 -7.95 11.57
CA ALA A 61 39.52 -8.86 12.22
C ALA A 61 40.80 -8.11 12.59
N ASP A 62 40.92 -7.71 13.86
CA ASP A 62 42.17 -7.91 14.59
C ASP A 62 41.92 -8.07 16.10
N ALA A 63 42.80 -8.84 16.76
CA ALA A 63 42.75 -9.12 18.19
C ALA A 63 43.60 -8.10 18.98
N THR A 64 43.46 -7.92 20.29
CA THR A 64 44.13 -8.80 21.28
C THR A 64 43.74 -8.45 22.73
N THR A 65 43.56 -9.51 23.55
CA THR A 65 43.83 -9.68 25.02
C THR A 65 43.99 -8.44 25.93
N ASP A 66 43.34 -8.34 27.11
CA ASP A 66 43.56 -9.18 28.32
C ASP A 66 42.34 -9.10 29.28
N THR A 67 41.76 -10.22 29.75
CA THR A 67 42.07 -10.97 31.00
C THR A 67 41.63 -10.29 32.32
N SER A 68 40.56 -10.83 32.95
CA SER A 68 40.51 -11.27 34.38
C SER A 68 39.08 -11.65 34.82
N THR A 69 38.83 -12.96 34.88
CA THR A 69 38.25 -13.71 36.03
C THR A 69 37.29 -13.01 37.00
N ASP A 70 36.08 -13.56 37.18
CA ASP A 70 35.77 -14.44 38.33
C ASP A 70 34.50 -15.30 38.07
N THR A 71 34.45 -16.49 38.69
CA THR A 71 33.28 -17.41 38.74
C THR A 71 33.41 -18.26 40.00
N PRO A 72 32.37 -18.27 40.86
CA PRO A 72 31.83 -19.57 41.25
C PRO A 72 30.29 -19.65 41.25
N ALA A 73 29.80 -20.89 41.17
CA ALA A 73 28.38 -21.25 41.15
C ALA A 73 27.80 -21.58 42.54
N GLY A 74 26.47 -21.76 42.60
CA GLY A 74 25.69 -22.25 43.75
C GLY A 74 24.25 -21.68 43.66
N ASP A 75 23.23 -22.39 43.18
CA ASP A 75 22.59 -23.66 43.61
C ASP A 75 21.36 -23.46 44.54
N ALA A 76 20.32 -24.25 44.26
CA ALA A 76 19.15 -24.65 45.06
C ALA A 76 18.36 -23.64 45.96
N ALA A 77 17.19 -23.23 45.44
CA ALA A 77 15.84 -23.66 45.89
C ALA A 77 15.08 -23.08 47.12
N THR A 78 13.74 -23.11 46.96
CA THR A 78 12.64 -23.34 47.96
C THR A 78 11.91 -22.14 48.61
N GLY A 79 10.56 -22.26 48.70
CA GLY A 79 9.62 -21.48 49.55
C GLY A 79 8.72 -20.51 48.76
N ASP A 80 7.44 -20.80 48.51
CA ASP A 80 6.25 -20.63 49.41
C ASP A 80 5.93 -19.16 49.75
N GLY A 81 4.70 -18.64 49.60
CA GLY A 81 3.44 -19.23 49.13
C GLY A 81 2.24 -18.25 49.23
N GLU A 82 1.01 -18.76 49.04
CA GLU A 82 -0.34 -18.20 49.40
C GLU A 82 -0.81 -16.91 48.65
N ASP A 83 -1.85 -16.94 47.79
CA ASP A 83 -3.34 -17.04 48.00
C ASP A 83 -4.01 -15.67 48.31
N ALA A 84 -5.16 -15.23 47.76
CA ALA A 84 -6.24 -15.83 46.95
C ALA A 84 -6.68 -14.89 45.79
N GLY A 85 -7.75 -15.07 44.99
CA GLY A 85 -8.82 -16.07 44.91
C GLY A 85 -9.97 -15.62 43.96
N THR A 86 -10.77 -16.59 43.47
CA THR A 86 -12.26 -16.55 43.29
C THR A 86 -12.90 -15.42 42.45
N ALA A 87 -13.78 -15.60 41.44
CA ALA A 87 -14.37 -16.72 40.67
C ALA A 87 -14.94 -16.09 39.35
N SER A 88 -15.59 -16.72 38.36
CA SER A 88 -16.57 -17.82 38.36
C SER A 88 -16.96 -18.21 36.91
N SER A 89 -17.30 -19.50 36.70
CA SER A 89 -18.34 -20.08 35.80
C SER A 89 -18.63 -19.47 34.39
N ALA A 90 -18.88 -20.23 33.32
CA ALA A 90 -19.38 -21.61 33.25
C ALA A 90 -18.84 -22.36 32.01
N ALA A 91 -18.88 -23.69 32.07
CA ALA A 91 -18.72 -24.57 30.92
C ALA A 91 -20.06 -25.25 30.60
N GLU A 92 -20.28 -25.61 29.32
CA GLU A 92 -21.21 -26.68 28.98
C GLU A 92 -20.51 -27.76 28.13
N THR A 93 -20.72 -29.00 28.57
CA THR A 93 -20.39 -30.31 28.00
C THR A 93 -21.48 -30.77 27.02
N ALA A 94 -21.36 -31.81 26.18
CA ALA A 94 -20.28 -32.61 25.59
C ALA A 94 -20.91 -33.68 24.65
N SER A 95 -20.09 -34.44 23.92
CA SER A 95 -20.33 -35.83 23.42
C SER A 95 -21.38 -36.12 22.33
N ASP A 96 -20.94 -36.80 21.26
CA ASP A 96 -21.34 -38.18 20.79
C ASP A 96 -20.50 -38.47 19.51
N ASP A 97 -19.48 -39.35 19.50
CA ASP A 97 -19.48 -40.80 19.21
C ASP A 97 -20.35 -41.28 18.01
N GLY A 98 -19.83 -42.22 17.20
CA GLY A 98 -20.52 -42.76 16.01
C GLY A 98 -19.60 -43.42 14.97
N THR A 99 -19.17 -44.66 15.24
CA THR A 99 -18.16 -45.41 14.47
C THR A 99 -18.67 -46.07 13.15
N ALA A 100 -17.82 -46.00 12.11
CA ALA A 100 -17.59 -46.86 10.91
C ALA A 100 -18.65 -47.84 10.33
N ASP A 101 -18.62 -47.97 8.99
CA ASP A 101 -18.70 -49.28 8.30
C ASP A 101 -17.88 -49.29 6.99
N ASP A 102 -17.38 -50.49 6.69
CA ASP A 102 -16.39 -50.96 5.73
C ASP A 102 -16.90 -51.05 4.27
N GLY A 103 -16.01 -51.32 3.31
CA GLY A 103 -16.35 -51.40 1.88
C GLY A 103 -15.18 -51.69 0.93
N ALA A 104 -14.31 -52.65 1.26
CA ALA A 104 -13.15 -53.00 0.44
C ALA A 104 -13.49 -53.64 -0.92
N ALA A 105 -12.70 -53.34 -1.96
CA ALA A 105 -12.55 -54.17 -3.15
C ALA A 105 -11.10 -54.08 -3.70
N ASP A 106 -10.40 -55.20 -3.68
CA ASP A 106 -9.04 -55.42 -4.19
C ASP A 106 -9.01 -55.58 -5.73
N VAL A 107 -7.95 -55.08 -6.37
CA VAL A 107 -7.31 -55.73 -7.53
C VAL A 107 -5.83 -55.35 -7.60
N SER A 108 -4.96 -56.34 -7.78
CA SER A 108 -3.50 -56.21 -7.73
C SER A 108 -2.81 -56.57 -9.06
N ALA A 109 -1.91 -55.69 -9.53
CA ALA A 109 -0.73 -55.90 -10.39
C ALA A 109 -0.22 -54.52 -10.87
N GLY A 110 1.06 -54.16 -10.90
CA GLY A 110 2.29 -54.90 -10.62
C GLY A 110 3.26 -54.84 -11.80
N THR A 111 4.10 -53.79 -11.89
CA THR A 111 5.33 -53.77 -12.72
C THR A 111 6.41 -52.86 -12.11
N GLU A 112 7.63 -53.36 -12.23
CA GLU A 112 8.98 -52.98 -11.82
C GLU A 112 9.47 -51.53 -12.06
N VAL A 113 10.25 -51.05 -11.07
CA VAL A 113 11.53 -50.33 -11.16
C VAL A 113 11.74 -49.23 -12.22
N GLY A 114 11.92 -48.00 -11.72
CA GLY A 114 12.66 -46.92 -12.39
C GLY A 114 13.33 -45.99 -11.37
N THR A 115 14.53 -46.33 -10.90
CA THR A 115 15.35 -45.41 -10.09
C THR A 115 16.09 -44.45 -11.01
N GLU A 116 15.59 -43.23 -11.14
CA GLU A 116 16.36 -42.12 -11.71
C GLU A 116 16.57 -41.02 -10.67
N THR A 117 17.81 -40.95 -10.19
CA THR A 117 18.32 -39.80 -9.43
C THR A 117 18.39 -38.59 -10.36
N ALA A 118 17.48 -37.62 -10.18
CA ALA A 118 17.57 -36.32 -10.81
C ALA A 118 17.97 -35.25 -9.78
N THR A 119 19.26 -35.18 -9.46
CA THR A 119 19.84 -33.92 -8.97
C THR A 119 19.89 -32.96 -10.14
N ALA A 120 18.85 -32.13 -10.28
CA ALA A 120 18.90 -30.92 -11.08
C ALA A 120 18.92 -29.74 -10.10
N GLY A 121 20.10 -29.16 -9.88
CA GLY A 121 20.18 -27.85 -9.27
C GLY A 121 19.46 -26.87 -10.20
N GLN A 122 18.42 -26.22 -9.69
CA GLN A 122 17.66 -25.24 -10.46
C GLN A 122 18.52 -23.98 -10.59
N THR A 123 19.35 -23.95 -11.63
CA THR A 123 19.89 -22.69 -12.14
C THR A 123 18.71 -21.88 -12.63
N VAL A 124 18.31 -20.88 -11.86
CA VAL A 124 17.40 -19.83 -12.35
C VAL A 124 18.07 -19.17 -13.54
N ASP A 125 17.52 -19.41 -14.74
CA ASP A 125 17.96 -18.73 -15.95
C ASP A 125 17.61 -17.25 -15.81
N ALA A 126 18.63 -16.42 -15.56
CA ALA A 126 18.57 -14.96 -15.54
C ALA A 126 18.38 -14.36 -16.96
N SER A 127 17.52 -14.99 -17.76
CA SER A 127 17.03 -14.53 -19.05
C SER A 127 15.54 -14.87 -19.24
N ALA A 128 14.81 -15.14 -18.16
CA ALA A 128 13.37 -15.35 -18.20
C ALA A 128 12.67 -14.02 -18.57
N GLY A 129 12.24 -13.90 -19.83
CA GLY A 129 11.65 -12.69 -20.38
C GLY A 129 10.40 -12.20 -19.64
N LEU A 130 9.90 -11.03 -20.06
CA LEU A 130 8.77 -10.33 -19.45
C LEU A 130 7.51 -11.20 -19.32
N ALA A 131 7.30 -12.14 -20.25
CA ALA A 131 6.13 -13.01 -20.28
C ALA A 131 5.92 -13.80 -18.98
N GLY A 132 4.76 -13.62 -18.36
CA GLY A 132 4.37 -14.24 -17.09
C GLY A 132 3.40 -13.36 -16.28
N VAL A 133 2.97 -13.89 -15.13
CA VAL A 133 2.23 -13.11 -14.13
C VAL A 133 3.24 -12.42 -13.22
N TRP A 134 2.95 -11.16 -12.87
CA TRP A 134 3.69 -10.37 -11.89
C TRP A 134 2.69 -9.80 -10.88
N THR A 135 3.07 -9.72 -9.60
CA THR A 135 2.22 -9.25 -8.49
C THR A 135 2.77 -7.97 -7.88
N VAL A 136 1.88 -7.10 -7.39
CA VAL A 136 2.28 -5.85 -6.71
C VAL A 136 3.10 -6.17 -5.46
N GLU A 137 4.29 -5.60 -5.35
CA GLU A 137 5.12 -5.66 -4.16
C GLU A 137 4.49 -4.80 -3.04
N VAL A 138 4.10 -5.45 -1.94
CA VAL A 138 3.40 -4.81 -0.81
C VAL A 138 4.39 -4.55 0.32
N ALA A 139 4.63 -3.28 0.64
CA ALA A 139 5.48 -2.89 1.77
C ALA A 139 4.76 -3.08 3.12
N GLU A 140 5.38 -3.82 4.05
CA GLU A 140 4.87 -3.98 5.42
C GLU A 140 4.85 -2.62 6.15
N ASP A 141 6.01 -1.94 6.16
CA ASP A 141 6.17 -0.55 6.59
C ASP A 141 6.48 0.35 5.36
N PRO A 142 5.51 1.12 4.87
CA PRO A 142 5.69 1.97 3.68
C PRO A 142 6.36 3.32 3.96
N GLY A 143 6.67 3.66 5.22
CA GLY A 143 7.24 4.96 5.58
C GLY A 143 6.33 6.17 5.26
N ASP A 144 6.95 7.28 4.86
CA ASP A 144 6.24 8.52 4.49
C ASP A 144 5.98 8.61 2.98
N LEU A 145 4.72 8.45 2.59
CA LEU A 145 4.27 8.55 1.20
C LEU A 145 4.18 10.00 0.68
N GLN A 146 4.25 10.98 1.57
CA GLN A 146 4.22 12.41 1.23
C GLN A 146 5.62 12.97 0.93
N GLY A 147 6.67 12.15 1.04
CA GLY A 147 8.00 12.42 0.51
C GLY A 147 8.21 11.75 -0.84
N GLU A 148 9.31 11.02 -0.98
CA GLU A 148 9.72 10.33 -2.20
C GLU A 148 9.75 8.79 -1.98
N PRO A 149 8.59 8.12 -1.93
CA PRO A 149 8.51 6.71 -1.57
C PRO A 149 9.11 5.76 -2.62
N THR A 150 9.78 4.70 -2.17
CA THR A 150 10.32 3.59 -2.98
C THR A 150 9.41 2.36 -2.98
N VAL A 151 8.14 2.51 -2.59
CA VAL A 151 7.18 1.41 -2.42
C VAL A 151 5.99 1.58 -3.36
N SER A 152 5.21 0.50 -3.55
CA SER A 152 3.95 0.58 -4.29
C SER A 152 2.95 1.47 -3.54
N PHE A 153 2.36 2.45 -4.23
CA PHE A 153 1.28 3.29 -3.73
C PHE A 153 0.30 3.72 -4.84
N ALA A 154 -0.91 4.06 -4.43
CA ALA A 154 -1.89 4.74 -5.27
C ALA A 154 -2.44 5.96 -4.51
N GLY A 155 -2.84 7.00 -5.24
CA GLY A 155 -3.25 8.25 -4.64
C GLY A 155 -3.96 9.19 -5.60
N PHE A 156 -4.15 10.41 -5.14
CA PHE A 156 -4.75 11.48 -5.90
C PHE A 156 -4.09 12.83 -5.58
N ARG A 157 -4.18 13.76 -6.52
CA ARG A 157 -3.85 15.19 -6.37
C ARG A 157 -5.08 15.99 -6.79
N VAL A 158 -5.53 16.93 -5.95
CA VAL A 158 -6.61 17.88 -6.29
C VAL A 158 -6.08 19.28 -6.09
N ASP A 159 -6.15 20.12 -7.11
CA ASP A 159 -5.86 21.54 -6.94
C ASP A 159 -7.06 22.23 -6.24
N GLU A 160 -6.76 23.22 -5.40
CA GLU A 160 -7.71 24.00 -4.62
C GLU A 160 -7.26 25.47 -4.58
N VAL A 161 -8.21 26.41 -4.56
CA VAL A 161 -7.92 27.84 -4.34
C VAL A 161 -8.35 28.26 -2.93
N LEU A 162 -7.39 28.66 -2.11
CA LEU A 162 -7.60 29.02 -0.70
C LEU A 162 -7.67 30.54 -0.47
N ASN A 163 -8.65 30.99 0.31
CA ASN A 163 -9.00 32.40 0.43
C ASN A 163 -7.91 33.23 1.14
N ASN A 164 -7.29 34.17 0.41
CA ASN A 164 -6.11 34.94 0.82
C ASN A 164 -4.84 34.12 1.07
N ILE A 165 -4.75 32.89 0.55
CA ILE A 165 -3.59 32.01 0.68
C ILE A 165 -2.98 31.70 -0.70
N GLY A 166 -3.81 31.46 -1.72
CA GLY A 166 -3.37 31.16 -3.08
C GLY A 166 -3.78 29.76 -3.53
N ASP A 167 -3.14 29.28 -4.58
CA ASP A 167 -3.31 27.93 -5.13
C ASP A 167 -2.63 26.89 -4.22
N PHE A 168 -3.25 25.73 -4.04
CA PHE A 168 -2.80 24.67 -3.14
C PHE A 168 -3.18 23.29 -3.69
N THR A 169 -2.26 22.33 -3.73
CA THR A 169 -2.59 20.96 -4.17
C THR A 169 -2.77 20.01 -2.98
N ALA A 170 -3.98 19.53 -2.79
CA ALA A 170 -4.34 18.50 -1.83
C ALA A 170 -3.93 17.11 -2.34
N VAL A 171 -2.86 16.53 -1.79
CA VAL A 171 -2.39 15.17 -2.13
C VAL A 171 -2.83 14.15 -1.08
N GLY A 172 -3.26 12.97 -1.51
CA GLY A 172 -3.52 11.82 -0.64
C GLY A 172 -3.09 10.49 -1.25
N ARG A 173 -2.31 9.70 -0.51
CA ARG A 173 -1.69 8.44 -0.97
C ARG A 173 -1.95 7.28 0.01
N THR A 174 -1.91 6.05 -0.48
CA THR A 174 -1.84 4.82 0.33
C THR A 174 -0.97 3.77 -0.34
N ALA A 175 -0.18 3.05 0.46
CA ALA A 175 0.59 1.88 0.06
C ALA A 175 -0.15 0.54 0.31
N ARG A 176 -1.42 0.59 0.73
CA ARG A 176 -2.27 -0.60 0.83
C ARG A 176 -2.94 -0.86 -0.52
N VAL A 177 -2.09 -1.20 -1.47
CA VAL A 177 -2.41 -1.57 -2.84
C VAL A 177 -2.04 -3.03 -3.05
N SER A 178 -2.86 -3.77 -3.78
CA SER A 178 -2.60 -5.15 -4.18
C SER A 178 -3.05 -5.37 -5.61
N GLY A 179 -2.48 -6.34 -6.32
CA GLY A 179 -2.85 -6.58 -7.71
C GLY A 179 -1.88 -7.49 -8.44
N SER A 180 -2.15 -7.68 -9.72
CA SER A 180 -1.29 -8.43 -10.63
C SER A 180 -1.46 -7.94 -12.06
N ILE A 181 -0.39 -8.09 -12.84
CA ILE A 181 -0.37 -7.97 -14.29
C ILE A 181 -0.01 -9.30 -14.93
N GLU A 182 -0.56 -9.58 -16.10
CA GLU A 182 -0.13 -10.68 -16.97
C GLU A 182 0.51 -10.08 -18.22
N LEU A 183 1.76 -10.44 -18.47
CA LEU A 183 2.53 -10.02 -19.61
C LEU A 183 2.73 -11.19 -20.58
N SER A 184 2.77 -10.85 -21.86
CA SER A 184 3.39 -11.63 -22.92
C SER A 184 4.70 -10.94 -23.36
N ASP A 185 5.45 -11.53 -24.29
CA ASP A 185 6.69 -10.91 -24.81
C ASP A 185 6.48 -9.57 -25.54
N THR A 186 5.24 -9.23 -25.90
CA THR A 186 4.91 -8.05 -26.72
C THR A 186 3.66 -7.30 -26.27
N ALA A 187 3.04 -7.64 -25.14
CA ALA A 187 1.83 -6.97 -24.66
C ALA A 187 1.55 -7.23 -23.17
N LEU A 188 1.01 -6.23 -22.49
CA LEU A 188 0.25 -6.37 -21.25
C LEU A 188 -1.14 -6.91 -21.60
N VAL A 189 -1.44 -8.15 -21.23
CA VAL A 189 -2.69 -8.83 -21.63
C VAL A 189 -3.79 -8.74 -20.59
N ALA A 190 -3.44 -8.58 -19.31
CA ALA A 190 -4.37 -8.32 -18.22
C ALA A 190 -3.70 -7.48 -17.12
N ALA A 191 -4.47 -6.64 -16.45
CA ALA A 191 -4.07 -5.99 -15.20
C ALA A 191 -5.28 -5.91 -14.26
N THR A 192 -5.05 -6.14 -12.97
CA THR A 192 -6.02 -5.88 -11.91
C THR A 192 -5.30 -5.24 -10.74
N VAL A 193 -5.85 -4.14 -10.22
CA VAL A 193 -5.31 -3.41 -9.05
C VAL A 193 -6.47 -3.09 -8.10
N GLU A 194 -6.26 -3.31 -6.81
CA GLU A 194 -7.18 -2.97 -5.72
C GLU A 194 -6.50 -2.04 -4.71
N VAL A 195 -7.20 -1.00 -4.27
CA VAL A 195 -6.69 0.03 -3.35
C VAL A 195 -7.60 0.14 -2.12
N GLN A 196 -7.02 0.02 -0.92
CA GLN A 196 -7.75 0.13 0.35
C GLN A 196 -8.01 1.60 0.72
N MET A 197 -9.14 2.14 0.26
CA MET A 197 -9.49 3.57 0.36
C MET A 197 -9.61 4.07 1.80
N GLY A 198 -9.91 3.19 2.76
CA GLY A 198 -9.92 3.52 4.19
C GLY A 198 -8.54 3.80 4.81
N THR A 199 -7.47 3.69 4.03
CA THR A 199 -6.07 3.89 4.46
C THR A 199 -5.37 5.03 3.72
N LEU A 200 -6.10 5.80 2.91
CA LEU A 200 -5.61 7.03 2.27
C LEU A 200 -5.23 8.05 3.33
N HIS A 201 -3.95 8.41 3.40
CA HIS A 201 -3.46 9.51 4.22
C HIS A 201 -3.10 10.71 3.34
N THR A 202 -3.30 11.90 3.89
CA THR A 202 -2.93 13.15 3.21
C THR A 202 -1.81 13.89 3.93
N ASP A 203 -1.25 14.87 3.24
CA ASP A 203 -0.35 15.90 3.79
C ASP A 203 -0.95 16.64 5.01
N ASN A 204 -2.25 16.53 5.26
CA ASN A 204 -2.92 17.06 6.44
C ASN A 204 -3.99 16.10 6.97
N SER A 205 -3.64 15.26 7.94
CA SER A 205 -4.53 14.23 8.52
C SER A 205 -5.85 14.74 9.12
N PHE A 206 -6.02 16.05 9.34
CA PHE A 206 -7.34 16.65 9.66
C PHE A 206 -8.31 16.65 8.45
N ARG A 207 -7.83 16.37 7.23
CA ARG A 207 -8.60 16.26 5.97
C ARG A 207 -9.11 14.84 5.72
N ASP A 208 -8.33 13.82 6.08
CA ASP A 208 -8.61 12.38 5.86
C ASP A 208 -10.05 11.99 6.22
N GLY A 209 -10.52 12.39 7.41
CA GLY A 209 -11.87 12.08 7.87
C GLY A 209 -13.01 12.63 6.98
N ARG A 210 -12.78 13.72 6.22
CA ARG A 210 -13.73 14.22 5.21
C ARG A 210 -13.63 13.45 3.90
N ILE A 211 -12.42 13.05 3.50
CA ILE A 211 -12.19 12.23 2.30
C ILE A 211 -12.88 10.87 2.46
N TYR A 212 -12.70 10.20 3.61
CA TYR A 212 -13.39 8.96 3.94
C TYR A 212 -14.93 9.08 3.87
N GLN A 213 -15.48 10.23 4.26
CA GLN A 213 -16.91 10.52 4.16
C GLN A 213 -17.36 10.80 2.72
N ALA A 214 -16.60 11.57 1.95
CA ALA A 214 -16.90 11.90 0.56
C ALA A 214 -16.87 10.67 -0.36
N LEU A 215 -15.90 9.78 -0.13
CA LEU A 215 -15.75 8.49 -0.80
C LEU A 215 -16.62 7.38 -0.18
N ASN A 216 -17.18 7.60 1.01
CA ASN A 216 -17.97 6.64 1.78
C ASN A 216 -17.23 5.29 1.98
N THR A 217 -15.99 5.35 2.44
CA THR A 217 -15.06 4.20 2.50
C THR A 217 -15.49 3.09 3.46
N SER A 218 -16.45 3.33 4.35
CA SER A 218 -17.05 2.29 5.18
C SER A 218 -18.04 1.39 4.42
N ALA A 219 -18.65 1.89 3.34
CA ALA A 219 -19.50 1.11 2.44
C ALA A 219 -18.76 0.66 1.16
N PHE A 220 -17.77 1.46 0.72
CA PHE A 220 -16.94 1.20 -0.45
C PHE A 220 -15.45 1.22 -0.05
N PRO A 221 -14.96 0.17 0.65
CA PRO A 221 -13.60 0.15 1.18
C PRO A 221 -12.52 0.02 0.10
N LEU A 222 -12.89 -0.50 -1.07
CA LEU A 222 -12.00 -0.70 -2.22
C LEU A 222 -12.33 0.28 -3.34
N ALA A 223 -11.28 0.78 -4.00
CA ALA A 223 -11.32 1.13 -5.41
C ALA A 223 -10.60 0.04 -6.21
N THR A 224 -11.05 -0.22 -7.43
CA THR A 224 -10.47 -1.27 -8.28
C THR A 224 -10.27 -0.78 -9.71
N PHE A 225 -9.21 -1.24 -10.36
CA PHE A 225 -8.98 -1.07 -11.79
C PHE A 225 -8.82 -2.44 -12.44
N THR A 226 -9.46 -2.64 -13.59
CA THR A 226 -9.27 -3.83 -14.43
C THR A 226 -9.02 -3.38 -15.87
N LEU A 227 -7.93 -3.88 -16.47
CA LEU A 227 -7.60 -3.61 -17.87
C LEU A 227 -8.72 -4.08 -18.80
N ALA A 228 -9.15 -3.23 -19.72
CA ALA A 228 -10.21 -3.54 -20.66
C ALA A 228 -9.69 -4.04 -22.01
N GLU A 229 -8.56 -3.50 -22.47
CA GLU A 229 -7.93 -3.87 -23.75
C GLU A 229 -6.42 -4.07 -23.54
N PRO A 230 -5.80 -5.07 -24.19
CA PRO A 230 -4.35 -5.28 -24.11
C PRO A 230 -3.55 -4.06 -24.57
N VAL A 231 -2.43 -3.78 -23.90
CA VAL A 231 -1.51 -2.69 -24.28
C VAL A 231 -0.30 -3.31 -24.97
N ASP A 232 -0.06 -2.92 -26.22
CA ASP A 232 1.12 -3.35 -26.98
C ASP A 232 2.41 -2.83 -26.31
N LEU A 233 3.36 -3.74 -26.08
CA LEU A 233 4.69 -3.45 -25.54
C LEU A 233 5.75 -3.63 -26.64
N PRO A 234 6.84 -2.83 -26.64
CA PRO A 234 7.96 -3.06 -27.55
C PRO A 234 8.54 -4.47 -27.33
N ALA A 235 8.57 -5.25 -28.40
CA ALA A 235 8.99 -6.64 -28.36
C ALA A 235 10.45 -6.78 -27.91
N GLY A 236 10.67 -7.43 -26.76
CA GLY A 236 12.00 -7.60 -26.19
C GLY A 236 12.55 -6.34 -25.51
N MET A 237 11.68 -5.50 -24.93
CA MET A 237 12.06 -4.43 -23.99
C MET A 237 13.14 -4.94 -23.02
N ALA A 238 14.30 -4.29 -23.03
CA ALA A 238 15.43 -4.70 -22.22
C ALA A 238 15.31 -4.20 -20.77
N ASP A 239 16.07 -4.83 -19.87
CA ASP A 239 16.36 -4.25 -18.54
C ASP A 239 16.96 -2.85 -18.72
N GLY A 240 16.44 -1.87 -17.98
CA GLY A 240 16.77 -0.46 -18.12
C GLY A 240 16.06 0.30 -19.26
N GLU A 241 15.23 -0.34 -20.09
CA GLU A 241 14.48 0.34 -21.16
C GLU A 241 13.11 0.83 -20.67
N ALA A 242 12.87 2.15 -20.77
CA ALA A 242 11.61 2.76 -20.39
C ALA A 242 10.57 2.70 -21.53
N PHE A 243 9.40 2.15 -21.20
CA PHE A 243 8.17 2.22 -21.98
C PHE A 243 7.36 3.47 -21.63
N SER A 244 6.57 3.96 -22.58
CA SER A 244 5.52 4.95 -22.35
C SER A 244 4.30 4.59 -23.21
N GLY A 245 3.11 4.63 -22.62
CA GLY A 245 1.88 4.25 -23.29
C GLY A 245 0.64 4.67 -22.50
N SER A 246 -0.52 4.17 -22.90
CA SER A 246 -1.79 4.42 -22.22
C SER A 246 -2.53 3.11 -22.02
N ALA A 247 -3.10 2.89 -20.83
CA ALA A 247 -3.85 1.69 -20.47
C ALA A 247 -5.33 2.04 -20.23
N GLU A 248 -6.22 1.54 -21.10
CA GLU A 248 -7.66 1.72 -20.94
C GLU A 248 -8.25 0.60 -20.08
N GLY A 249 -9.03 0.97 -19.06
CA GLY A 249 -9.63 0.00 -18.13
C GLY A 249 -10.82 0.52 -17.35
N ASP A 250 -11.56 -0.42 -16.77
CA ASP A 250 -12.74 -0.16 -15.97
C ASP A 250 -12.29 0.21 -14.54
N LEU A 251 -12.33 1.51 -14.21
CA LEU A 251 -12.02 2.05 -12.90
C LEU A 251 -13.31 2.13 -12.06
N THR A 252 -13.29 1.54 -10.87
CA THR A 252 -14.39 1.55 -9.90
C THR A 252 -13.99 2.32 -8.66
N ILE A 253 -14.69 3.42 -8.38
CA ILE A 253 -14.54 4.21 -7.14
C ILE A 253 -15.94 4.42 -6.55
N LYS A 254 -16.10 4.29 -5.22
CA LYS A 254 -17.38 4.49 -4.53
C LYS A 254 -18.53 3.62 -5.09
N GLY A 255 -18.20 2.45 -5.62
CA GLY A 255 -19.15 1.52 -6.25
C GLY A 255 -19.72 1.97 -7.60
N VAL A 256 -19.15 3.01 -8.22
CA VAL A 256 -19.46 3.43 -9.60
C VAL A 256 -18.27 3.07 -10.48
N THR A 257 -18.53 2.43 -11.62
CA THR A 257 -17.51 1.99 -12.59
C THR A 257 -17.60 2.83 -13.86
N ASN A 258 -16.48 3.40 -14.29
CA ASN A 258 -16.37 4.11 -15.56
C ASN A 258 -15.12 3.64 -16.33
N ARG A 259 -15.13 3.78 -17.66
CA ARG A 259 -13.96 3.52 -18.49
C ARG A 259 -12.99 4.71 -18.40
N VAL A 260 -11.74 4.45 -18.07
CA VAL A 260 -10.68 5.47 -17.90
C VAL A 260 -9.41 5.00 -18.60
N ALA A 261 -8.69 5.94 -19.22
CA ALA A 261 -7.35 5.72 -19.76
C ALA A 261 -6.32 6.32 -18.79
N PHE A 262 -5.34 5.53 -18.37
CA PHE A 262 -4.18 6.00 -17.61
C PHE A 262 -2.98 6.13 -18.55
N ASP A 263 -2.42 7.34 -18.64
CA ASP A 263 -1.11 7.52 -19.26
C ASP A 263 -0.05 7.04 -18.26
N LEU A 264 0.85 6.19 -18.74
CA LEU A 264 1.80 5.48 -17.89
C LEU A 264 3.17 5.34 -18.54
N GLN A 265 4.16 5.18 -17.67
CA GLN A 265 5.51 4.76 -18.01
C GLN A 265 5.87 3.52 -17.20
N ALA A 266 6.66 2.63 -17.77
CA ALA A 266 7.11 1.43 -17.08
C ALA A 266 8.53 1.05 -17.49
N GLN A 267 9.29 0.44 -16.59
CA GLN A 267 10.65 -0.01 -16.83
C GLN A 267 10.93 -1.29 -16.05
N LEU A 268 11.58 -2.26 -16.69
CA LEU A 268 12.20 -3.39 -16.00
C LEU A 268 13.50 -2.90 -15.36
N VAL A 269 13.68 -3.20 -14.08
CA VAL A 269 14.86 -2.89 -13.26
C VAL A 269 15.23 -4.18 -12.53
N GLY A 270 16.20 -4.91 -13.07
CA GLY A 270 16.60 -6.22 -12.53
C GLY A 270 15.46 -7.24 -12.61
N ASP A 271 14.95 -7.68 -11.45
CA ASP A 271 13.82 -8.61 -11.32
C ASP A 271 12.50 -7.93 -10.90
N ARG A 272 12.43 -6.60 -10.99
CA ARG A 272 11.24 -5.78 -10.70
C ARG A 272 10.77 -5.01 -11.92
N ILE A 273 9.46 -4.87 -12.09
CA ILE A 273 8.86 -3.88 -13.01
C ILE A 273 8.40 -2.68 -12.17
N VAL A 274 8.93 -1.51 -12.50
CA VAL A 274 8.48 -0.22 -11.93
C VAL A 274 7.53 0.41 -12.93
N ALA A 275 6.29 0.69 -12.52
CA ALA A 275 5.30 1.38 -13.34
C ALA A 275 4.76 2.61 -12.61
N VAL A 276 4.69 3.75 -13.30
CA VAL A 276 4.13 5.01 -12.81
C VAL A 276 3.08 5.49 -13.78
N GLY A 277 2.04 6.18 -13.32
CA GLY A 277 1.02 6.70 -14.22
C GLY A 277 -0.02 7.56 -13.55
N SER A 278 -0.80 8.25 -14.38
CA SER A 278 -1.84 9.16 -13.93
C SER A 278 -3.01 9.28 -14.91
N SER A 279 -4.12 9.82 -14.42
CA SER A 279 -5.32 10.11 -15.22
C SER A 279 -6.16 11.20 -14.56
N ASP A 280 -6.70 12.12 -15.35
CA ASP A 280 -7.66 13.13 -14.88
C ASP A 280 -9.05 12.54 -14.73
N VAL A 281 -9.64 12.70 -13.54
CA VAL A 281 -10.93 12.11 -13.19
C VAL A 281 -11.88 13.18 -12.62
N LEU A 282 -13.05 13.33 -13.25
CA LEU A 282 -14.15 14.15 -12.73
C LEU A 282 -14.79 13.50 -11.50
N PHE A 283 -14.93 14.25 -10.41
CA PHE A 283 -15.55 13.75 -9.17
C PHE A 283 -17.03 13.41 -9.35
N SER A 284 -17.73 14.13 -10.24
CA SER A 284 -19.14 13.89 -10.57
C SER A 284 -19.40 12.46 -11.07
N ASP A 285 -18.47 11.89 -11.81
CA ASP A 285 -18.65 10.64 -12.55
C ASP A 285 -18.65 9.43 -11.62
N TYR A 286 -18.11 9.60 -10.41
CA TYR A 286 -18.13 8.64 -9.31
C TYR A 286 -19.09 9.05 -8.18
N GLY A 287 -19.95 10.05 -8.42
CA GLY A 287 -20.85 10.58 -7.41
C GLY A 287 -20.13 11.16 -6.18
N VAL A 288 -18.87 11.57 -6.33
CA VAL A 288 -18.10 12.27 -5.31
C VAL A 288 -18.45 13.76 -5.39
N THR A 289 -18.59 14.41 -4.24
CA THR A 289 -18.84 15.85 -4.15
C THR A 289 -17.71 16.44 -3.35
N ALA A 290 -17.02 17.42 -3.92
CA ALA A 290 -15.94 18.13 -3.25
C ALA A 290 -16.41 18.67 -1.89
N PRO A 291 -15.68 18.42 -0.78
CA PRO A 291 -16.06 18.93 0.53
C PRO A 291 -16.02 20.47 0.55
N THR A 292 -17.12 21.12 0.90
CA THR A 292 -17.11 22.58 1.09
C THR A 292 -16.57 22.94 2.47
N ALA A 293 -15.66 23.91 2.53
CA ALA A 293 -15.10 24.43 3.78
C ALA A 293 -15.08 25.97 3.76
N PRO A 294 -15.31 26.67 4.89
CA PRO A 294 -15.44 28.15 4.92
C PRO A 294 -14.21 28.97 4.48
N ILE A 295 -13.06 28.31 4.28
CA ILE A 295 -11.78 28.91 3.88
C ILE A 295 -11.39 28.62 2.42
N VAL A 296 -12.06 27.63 1.80
CA VAL A 296 -11.84 27.23 0.40
C VAL A 296 -12.72 28.11 -0.48
N VAL A 297 -12.14 28.74 -1.51
CA VAL A 297 -12.85 29.56 -2.49
C VAL A 297 -13.47 28.67 -3.56
N SER A 298 -12.67 27.74 -4.08
CA SER A 298 -13.05 26.71 -5.03
C SER A 298 -12.18 25.47 -4.82
N VAL A 299 -12.76 24.32 -5.13
CA VAL A 299 -12.05 23.07 -5.43
C VAL A 299 -12.38 22.79 -6.89
N GLU A 300 -11.40 22.35 -7.65
CA GLU A 300 -11.55 21.88 -9.02
C GLU A 300 -12.59 20.73 -9.08
N ASP A 301 -13.28 20.57 -10.21
CA ASP A 301 -14.31 19.53 -10.38
C ASP A 301 -13.73 18.15 -10.76
N HIS A 302 -12.43 18.11 -11.02
CA HIS A 302 -11.60 16.96 -11.33
C HIS A 302 -10.42 16.87 -10.36
N GLY A 303 -9.79 15.69 -10.33
CA GLY A 303 -8.49 15.49 -9.70
C GLY A 303 -7.68 14.47 -10.49
N ILE A 304 -6.36 14.58 -10.37
CA ILE A 304 -5.41 13.66 -10.99
C ILE A 304 -5.32 12.43 -10.09
N MET A 305 -5.75 11.28 -10.57
CA MET A 305 -5.42 9.99 -9.98
C MET A 305 -3.98 9.64 -10.34
N GLU A 306 -3.19 9.14 -9.39
CA GLU A 306 -1.79 8.77 -9.61
C GLU A 306 -1.43 7.41 -8.98
N PHE A 307 -0.43 6.73 -9.53
CA PHE A 307 0.13 5.52 -8.94
C PHE A 307 1.64 5.39 -9.20
N GLN A 308 2.29 4.64 -8.30
CA GLN A 308 3.59 4.02 -8.48
C GLN A 308 3.44 2.56 -8.04
N LEU A 309 3.69 1.60 -8.92
CA LEU A 309 3.56 0.18 -8.60
C LEU A 309 4.87 -0.53 -8.94
N LEU A 310 5.41 -1.22 -7.95
CA LEU A 310 6.50 -2.17 -8.13
C LEU A 310 5.86 -3.55 -8.28
N PHE A 311 6.29 -4.33 -9.26
CA PHE A 311 5.85 -5.70 -9.44
C PHE A 311 7.01 -6.68 -9.41
N THR A 312 6.81 -7.80 -8.72
CA THR A 312 7.72 -8.96 -8.67
C THR A 312 7.03 -10.22 -9.22
N ARG A 313 7.77 -11.32 -9.39
CA ARG A 313 7.29 -12.59 -9.97
C ARG A 313 7.24 -13.72 -8.95
#